data_AF-A0A3B8YZY8-F1
#
_entry.id   AF-A0A3B8YZY8-F1
#
_cell.length_a   1.000
_cell.length_b   1.000
_cell.length_c   1.000
_cell.angle_alpha   90.00
_cell.angle_beta   90.00
_cell.angle_gamma   90.00
#
_symmetry.space_group_name_H-M   'P 1'
#
loop_
_entity.id
_entity.type
_entity.pdbx_description
1 polymer ?
#
loop_
_entity_poly.entity_id
_entity_poly.type
_entity_poly.pdbx_seq_one_letter_code
_entity_poly.pdbx_strand_id
1 'polypeptide(L)'
;MAEEITPEQADRLSRLKEFEGQVVGEPFRAHDPVNQPMIRHWCDAMEDDNPVYTDPDRAAQSVHGGIVAPPGMIQAWTMAGLRGAHREEGAAPTVQEKIWEILDDGGFTSVVAVS
;
A
#
# COMPACT_ATOMS: atom_id res chain seq x y z
N MET A 1 -18.90 26.45 10.88
CA MET A 1 -19.63 25.72 11.94
C MET A 1 -19.04 24.33 11.94
N ALA A 2 -18.33 23.90 12.99
CA ALA A 2 -17.90 22.50 13.06
C ALA A 2 -19.16 21.65 13.24
N GLU A 3 -19.36 20.67 12.38
CA GLU A 3 -20.47 19.72 12.49
C GLU A 3 -20.28 18.90 13.77
N GLU A 4 -21.32 18.79 14.61
CA GLU A 4 -21.28 17.99 15.82
C GLU A 4 -21.26 16.49 15.47
N ILE A 5 -20.36 15.74 16.11
CA ILE A 5 -20.23 14.29 15.95
C ILE A 5 -21.45 13.62 16.58
N THR A 6 -22.16 12.79 15.83
CA THR A 6 -23.29 11.98 16.31
C THR A 6 -22.83 10.90 17.30
N PRO A 7 -23.72 10.40 18.19
CA PRO A 7 -23.38 9.32 19.11
C PRO A 7 -22.80 8.07 18.43
N GLU A 8 -23.30 7.72 17.26
CA GLU A 8 -22.82 6.57 16.47
C GLU A 8 -21.40 6.80 15.95
N GLN A 9 -21.11 8.01 15.46
CA GLN A 9 -19.75 8.38 15.04
C GLN A 9 -18.77 8.37 16.23
N ALA A 10 -19.23 8.77 17.42
CA ALA A 10 -18.42 8.73 18.64
C ALA A 10 -18.11 7.30 19.10
N ASP A 11 -19.10 6.40 19.06
CA ASP A 11 -18.91 4.97 19.35
C ASP A 11 -17.91 4.32 18.39
N ARG A 12 -18.11 4.52 17.08
CA ARG A 12 -17.20 4.01 16.05
C ARG A 12 -15.78 4.53 16.24
N LEU A 13 -15.61 5.82 16.53
CA LEU A 13 -14.30 6.40 16.82
C LEU A 13 -13.67 5.74 18.06
N SER A 14 -14.46 5.46 19.10
CA SER A 14 -13.97 4.76 20.30
C SER A 14 -13.44 3.37 19.96
N ARG A 15 -14.17 2.59 19.16
CA ARG A 15 -13.74 1.25 18.70
C ARG A 15 -12.46 1.32 17.87
N LEU A 16 -12.35 2.29 16.96
CA LEU A 16 -11.15 2.47 16.13
C LEU A 16 -9.91 2.83 16.97
N LYS A 17 -10.08 3.61 18.03
CA LYS A 17 -8.98 4.01 18.93
C LYS A 17 -8.35 2.84 19.68
N GLU A 18 -9.08 1.74 19.88
CA GLU A 18 -8.52 0.54 20.52
C GLU A 18 -7.35 -0.06 19.74
N PHE A 19 -7.26 0.22 18.44
CA PHE A 19 -6.19 -0.27 17.57
C PHE A 19 -4.96 0.65 17.51
N GLU A 20 -5.00 1.85 18.13
CA GLU A 20 -3.84 2.75 18.16
C GLU A 20 -2.62 2.07 18.81
N GLY A 21 -1.48 2.13 18.12
CA GLY A 21 -0.24 1.51 18.58
C GLY A 21 -0.15 -0.01 18.40
N GLN A 22 -1.19 -0.67 17.87
CA GLN A 22 -1.13 -2.09 17.55
C GLN A 22 -0.41 -2.34 16.22
N VAL A 23 0.24 -3.51 16.12
CA VAL A 23 0.82 -3.98 14.86
C VAL A 23 -0.31 -4.49 13.97
N VAL A 24 -0.43 -3.90 12.78
CA VAL A 24 -1.54 -4.12 11.83
C VAL A 24 -1.53 -5.53 11.24
N GLY A 25 -0.35 -6.12 11.08
CA GLY A 25 -0.12 -7.47 10.61
C GLY A 25 1.37 -7.82 10.64
N GLU A 26 1.68 -9.10 10.50
CA GLU A 26 3.06 -9.56 10.40
C GLU A 26 3.72 -9.04 9.10
N PRO A 27 5.02 -8.71 9.12
CA PRO A 27 5.74 -8.38 7.90
C PRO A 27 5.62 -9.50 6.85
N PHE A 28 5.27 -9.14 5.63
CA PHE A 28 5.16 -10.08 4.52
C PHE A 28 6.16 -9.75 3.42
N ARG A 29 6.47 -10.77 2.60
CA ARG A 29 7.31 -10.59 1.41
C ARG A 29 6.42 -10.23 0.22
N ALA A 30 6.88 -9.25 -0.55
CA ALA A 30 6.36 -8.98 -1.88
C ALA A 30 6.36 -10.27 -2.74
N HIS A 31 5.44 -10.33 -3.70
CA HIS A 31 5.34 -11.48 -4.62
C HIS A 31 6.63 -11.66 -5.42
N ASP A 32 7.18 -10.56 -5.91
CA ASP A 32 8.45 -10.52 -6.64
C ASP A 32 9.45 -9.60 -5.94
N PRO A 33 10.75 -9.92 -5.99
CA PRO A 33 11.79 -8.93 -5.71
C PRO A 33 11.62 -7.72 -6.63
N VAL A 34 12.17 -6.57 -6.22
CA VAL A 34 12.33 -5.42 -7.11
C VAL A 34 13.02 -5.89 -8.40
N ASN A 35 12.37 -5.69 -9.54
CA ASN A 35 12.82 -6.27 -10.81
C ASN A 35 12.68 -5.29 -11.98
N GLN A 36 13.61 -5.41 -12.94
CA GLN A 36 13.69 -4.52 -14.11
C GLN A 36 12.44 -4.52 -14.99
N PRO A 37 11.78 -5.67 -15.27
CA PRO A 37 10.57 -5.69 -16.09
C PRO A 37 9.45 -4.82 -15.50
N MET A 38 9.17 -4.93 -14.20
CA MET A 38 8.15 -4.11 -13.56
C MET A 38 8.52 -2.62 -13.54
N ILE A 39 9.81 -2.30 -13.31
CA ILE A 39 10.29 -0.90 -13.37
C ILE A 39 10.01 -0.28 -14.74
N ARG A 40 10.33 -0.99 -15.83
CA ARG A 40 10.10 -0.50 -17.19
C ARG A 40 8.62 -0.25 -17.47
N HIS A 41 7.75 -1.21 -17.16
CA HIS A 41 6.31 -1.04 -17.37
C HIS A 41 5.72 0.11 -16.55
N TRP A 42 6.23 0.35 -15.35
CA TRP A 42 5.81 1.50 -14.55
C TRP A 42 6.26 2.82 -15.17
N CYS A 43 7.52 2.93 -15.58
CA CYS A 43 8.04 4.11 -16.28
C CYS A 43 7.21 4.41 -17.55
N ASP A 44 6.89 3.39 -18.35
CA ASP A 44 6.06 3.53 -19.54
C ASP A 44 4.65 4.06 -19.18
N ALA A 45 4.03 3.51 -18.13
CA ALA A 45 2.67 3.87 -17.73
C ALA A 45 2.58 5.27 -17.09
N MET A 46 3.61 5.69 -16.39
CA MET A 46 3.69 7.00 -15.72
C MET A 46 4.33 8.08 -16.61
N GLU A 47 4.79 7.72 -17.81
CA GLU A 47 5.55 8.60 -18.71
C GLU A 47 6.79 9.22 -18.02
N ASP A 48 7.48 8.41 -17.20
CA ASP A 48 8.71 8.81 -16.49
C ASP A 48 9.96 8.27 -17.18
N ASP A 49 10.59 9.15 -17.96
CA ASP A 49 11.77 8.86 -18.78
C ASP A 49 13.10 9.02 -18.04
N ASN A 50 13.12 9.06 -16.70
CA ASN A 50 14.38 9.18 -15.97
C ASN A 50 15.31 7.97 -16.28
N PRO A 51 16.47 8.20 -16.94
CA PRO A 51 17.28 7.11 -17.47
C PRO A 51 17.94 6.27 -16.36
N VAL A 52 18.01 6.78 -15.13
CA VAL A 52 18.55 6.04 -13.96
C VAL A 52 17.74 4.76 -13.68
N TYR A 53 16.47 4.70 -14.12
CA TYR A 53 15.59 3.56 -13.89
C TYR A 53 15.74 2.45 -14.94
N THR A 54 16.26 2.75 -16.12
CA THR A 54 16.19 1.84 -17.28
C THR A 54 17.49 1.67 -18.07
N ASP A 55 18.40 2.65 -18.02
CA ASP A 55 19.69 2.65 -18.72
C ASP A 55 20.82 2.31 -17.72
N PRO A 56 21.47 1.13 -17.84
CA PRO A 56 22.55 0.72 -16.96
C PRO A 56 23.75 1.68 -16.94
N ASP A 57 24.11 2.29 -18.06
CA ASP A 57 25.28 3.17 -18.16
C ASP A 57 25.03 4.50 -17.48
N ARG A 58 23.81 5.04 -17.64
CA ARG A 58 23.37 6.25 -16.93
C ARG A 58 23.20 6.00 -15.45
N ALA A 59 22.64 4.86 -15.07
CA ALA A 59 22.46 4.49 -13.68
C ALA A 59 23.80 4.27 -12.96
N ALA A 60 24.79 3.65 -13.62
CA ALA A 60 26.15 3.48 -13.08
C ALA A 60 26.87 4.80 -12.82
N GLN A 61 26.59 5.84 -13.63
CA GLN A 61 27.14 7.19 -13.45
C GLN A 61 26.36 8.04 -12.43
N SER A 62 25.20 7.57 -11.97
CA SER A 62 24.39 8.24 -10.96
C SER A 62 24.93 8.02 -9.55
N VAL A 63 24.39 8.75 -8.57
CA VAL A 63 24.69 8.55 -7.15
C VAL A 63 24.33 7.15 -6.64
N HIS A 64 23.51 6.40 -7.38
CA HIS A 64 23.07 5.07 -6.99
C HIS A 64 24.02 3.96 -7.47
N GLY A 65 24.90 4.23 -8.45
CA GLY A 65 25.87 3.25 -8.95
C GLY A 65 25.28 2.05 -9.71
N GLY A 66 23.98 2.08 -10.01
CA GLY A 66 23.23 1.02 -10.69
C GLY A 66 21.76 1.39 -10.78
N ILE A 67 20.99 0.56 -11.48
CA ILE A 67 19.55 0.80 -11.65
C ILE A 67 18.84 0.75 -10.31
N VAL A 68 17.95 1.72 -10.09
CA VAL A 68 17.03 1.76 -8.95
C VAL A 68 15.60 1.83 -9.45
N ALA A 69 14.65 1.36 -8.63
CA ALA A 69 13.24 1.58 -8.92
C ALA A 69 12.83 3.03 -8.63
N PRO A 70 11.89 3.62 -9.40
CA PRO A 70 11.24 4.87 -9.04
C PRO A 70 10.69 4.81 -7.60
N PRO A 71 10.93 5.82 -6.74
CA PRO A 71 10.44 5.82 -5.36
C PRO A 71 8.91 5.68 -5.25
N GLY A 72 8.17 6.23 -6.22
CA GLY A 72 6.71 6.11 -6.30
C GLY A 72 6.19 4.68 -6.49
N MET A 73 7.06 3.72 -6.84
CA MET A 73 6.69 2.31 -6.98
C MET A 73 6.58 1.55 -5.66
N ILE A 74 6.92 2.14 -4.51
CA ILE A 74 7.08 1.38 -3.26
C ILE A 74 5.86 0.52 -2.90
N GLN A 75 4.64 1.06 -3.11
CA GLN A 75 3.41 0.32 -2.86
C GLN A 75 3.15 -0.75 -3.92
N ALA A 76 3.60 -0.57 -5.17
CA ALA A 76 3.34 -1.48 -6.27
C ALA A 76 3.91 -2.89 -6.01
N TRP A 77 5.03 -2.98 -5.28
CA TRP A 77 5.67 -4.25 -4.93
C TRP A 77 4.87 -5.08 -3.91
N THR A 78 4.08 -4.42 -3.07
CA THR A 78 3.33 -5.07 -1.98
C THR A 78 1.84 -5.18 -2.24
N MET A 79 1.38 -4.76 -3.41
CA MET A 79 -0.02 -4.90 -3.79
C MET A 79 -0.40 -6.39 -3.91
N ALA A 80 -1.61 -6.69 -3.42
CA ALA A 80 -2.22 -8.01 -3.46
C ALA A 80 -2.44 -8.59 -4.87
N GLY A 81 -2.33 -7.77 -5.92
CA GLY A 81 -2.61 -8.17 -7.30
C GLY A 81 -4.10 -8.44 -7.56
N LEU A 82 -4.42 -8.91 -8.77
CA LEU A 82 -5.81 -9.05 -9.24
C LEU A 82 -6.62 -10.12 -8.48
N ARG A 83 -5.95 -11.11 -7.90
CA ARG A 83 -6.60 -12.22 -7.18
C ARG A 83 -6.73 -11.96 -5.67
N GLY A 84 -6.29 -10.79 -5.20
CA GLY A 84 -6.22 -10.50 -3.78
C GLY A 84 -5.04 -11.20 -3.09
N ALA A 85 -4.82 -10.84 -1.82
CA ALA A 85 -3.73 -11.41 -1.04
C ALA A 85 -4.01 -12.89 -0.80
N HIS A 86 -3.04 -13.76 -1.11
CA HIS A 86 -3.11 -15.16 -0.75
C HIS A 86 -3.02 -15.30 0.77
N ARG A 87 -4.18 -15.44 1.42
CA ARG A 87 -4.30 -15.78 2.83
C ARG A 87 -4.54 -17.28 2.95
N GLU A 88 -3.92 -17.93 3.94
CA GLU A 88 -4.25 -19.32 4.25
C GLU A 88 -5.71 -19.44 4.67
N GLU A 89 -6.41 -20.42 4.13
CA GLU A 89 -7.80 -20.71 4.50
C GLU A 89 -7.89 -20.97 6.01
N GLY A 90 -8.80 -20.25 6.69
CA GLY A 90 -9.03 -20.39 8.14
C GLY A 90 -8.13 -19.53 9.04
N ALA A 91 -7.21 -18.73 8.49
CA ALA A 91 -6.38 -17.84 9.29
C ALA A 91 -7.20 -16.72 9.97
N ALA A 92 -7.00 -16.50 11.28
CA ALA A 92 -7.74 -15.52 12.09
C ALA A 92 -7.55 -14.05 11.64
N PRO A 93 -8.59 -13.20 11.61
CA PRO A 93 -8.50 -11.87 11.01
C PRO A 93 -7.35 -11.00 11.54
N THR A 94 -6.65 -10.31 10.64
CA THR A 94 -5.64 -9.31 11.00
C THR A 94 -6.27 -8.12 11.71
N VAL A 95 -5.44 -7.30 12.35
CA VAL A 95 -5.90 -6.01 12.89
C VAL A 95 -6.44 -5.12 11.77
N GLN A 96 -5.82 -5.16 10.58
CA GLN A 96 -6.31 -4.40 9.42
C GLN A 96 -7.73 -4.79 9.00
N GLU A 97 -7.99 -6.10 8.90
CA GLU A 97 -9.29 -6.64 8.50
C GLU A 97 -10.38 -6.26 9.51
N LYS A 98 -10.08 -6.26 10.81
CA LYS A 98 -11.00 -5.81 11.87
C LYS A 98 -11.30 -4.31 11.79
N ILE A 99 -10.29 -3.49 11.47
CA ILE A 99 -10.47 -2.05 11.26
C ILE A 99 -11.37 -1.79 10.05
N TRP A 100 -11.15 -2.52 8.95
CA TRP A 100 -11.98 -2.43 7.76
C TRP A 100 -13.43 -2.84 8.03
N GLU A 101 -13.67 -3.89 8.80
CA GLU A 101 -15.03 -4.30 9.21
C GLU A 101 -15.78 -3.16 9.95
N ILE A 102 -15.09 -2.46 10.88
CA ILE A 102 -15.68 -1.30 11.60
C ILE A 102 -16.01 -0.14 10.65
N LEU A 103 -15.18 0.07 9.62
CA LEU A 103 -15.38 1.11 8.62
C LEU A 103 -16.52 0.75 7.66
N ASP A 104 -16.58 -0.49 7.20
CA ASP A 104 -17.63 -1.03 6.34
C ASP A 104 -19.00 -0.93 7.03
N ASP A 105 -19.10 -1.29 8.31
CA ASP A 105 -20.31 -1.12 9.14
C ASP A 105 -20.79 0.35 9.17
N GLY A 106 -19.85 1.30 9.08
CA GLY A 106 -20.12 2.73 9.04
C GLY A 106 -20.40 3.28 7.63
N GLY A 107 -20.44 2.43 6.60
CA GLY A 107 -20.65 2.82 5.20
C GLY A 107 -19.40 3.28 4.45
N PHE A 108 -18.19 3.11 5.03
CA PHE A 108 -16.91 3.51 4.42
C PHE A 108 -16.27 2.35 3.65
N THR A 109 -16.96 1.86 2.61
CA THR A 109 -16.65 0.59 1.94
C THR A 109 -15.49 0.62 0.94
N SER A 110 -14.77 1.73 0.84
CA SER A 110 -13.70 1.90 -0.14
C SER A 110 -12.66 2.90 0.34
N VAL A 111 -11.41 2.65 -0.01
CA VAL A 111 -10.29 3.56 0.23
C VAL A 111 -10.00 4.32 -1.07
N VAL A 112 -9.90 5.65 -0.96
CA VAL A 112 -9.35 6.49 -2.03
C VAL A 112 -7.89 6.73 -1.72
N ALA A 113 -7.00 6.18 -2.53
CA ALA A 113 -5.59 6.55 -2.48
C ALA A 113 -5.39 7.91 -3.15
N VAL A 114 -4.73 8.83 -2.46
CA VAL A 114 -4.29 10.12 -3.01
C VAL A 114 -2.77 10.16 -2.97
N SER A 115 -2.15 10.53 -4.09
CA SER A 115 -0.71 10.65 -4.29
C SER A 115 -0.25 12.10 -4.22
#